data_AF-A0A9P9H0X7-F1
#
_entry.id   AF-A0A9P9H0X7-F1
#
_cell.length_a   1.000
_cell.length_b   1.000
_cell.length_c   1.000
_cell.angle_alpha   90.00
_cell.angle_beta   90.00
_cell.angle_gamma   90.00
#
_symmetry.space_group_name_H-M   'P 1'
#
loop_
_entity.id
_entity.type
_entity.pdbx_description
1 polymer ?
#
loop_
_entity_poly.entity_id
_entity_poly.type
_entity_poly.pdbx_seq_one_letter_code
_entity_poly.pdbx_strand_id
1 'polypeptide(L)'
;MKLHYIGILRNESQPAHEIVAEKELSSYSRFTRNNYGEFMTLFAKTVAERTRPGQRQDVEEQDYTFHAYGRTEGVCGIIISDHQYPALVAHQLLSKVVDEFLSKNPRSSWATGTPTLSMPELKEYLTKYQDPQQADSILKIQKELDETKIVLHKTIESVLQRGEKIDDLVAKSDGLSAQSKMFYPSQEAELVLCFDVMDHFVFPALDLASFQHIRDVGIEIGYSCGADTSNRFAHHSFAGPCLYSS
;
A
#
# COMPACT_ATOMS: atom_id res chain seq x y z
N MET A 1 7.56 18.89 0.15
CA MET A 1 6.38 19.35 0.89
C MET A 1 5.19 19.43 -0.07
N LYS A 2 4.48 18.33 -0.24
CA LYS A 2 3.26 18.25 -1.06
C LYS A 2 2.21 17.38 -0.36
N LEU A 3 0.96 17.64 -0.70
CA LEU A 3 -0.17 16.77 -0.40
C LEU A 3 -0.46 15.91 -1.64
N HIS A 4 -0.50 14.59 -1.47
CA HIS A 4 -0.70 13.63 -2.57
C HIS A 4 -2.11 13.07 -2.62
N TYR A 5 -2.75 12.93 -1.47
CA TYR A 5 -4.09 12.35 -1.35
C TYR A 5 -4.87 13.07 -0.25
N ILE A 6 -6.15 13.27 -0.50
CA ILE A 6 -7.12 13.68 0.51
C ILE A 6 -8.41 12.90 0.28
N GLY A 7 -9.01 12.35 1.33
CA GLY A 7 -10.22 11.55 1.18
C GLY A 7 -10.98 11.35 2.48
N ILE A 8 -12.25 10.96 2.33
CA ILE A 8 -13.16 10.62 3.42
C ILE A 8 -13.65 9.20 3.18
N LEU A 9 -13.45 8.37 4.20
CA LEU A 9 -13.77 6.96 4.19
C LEU A 9 -14.79 6.65 5.29
N ARG A 10 -15.71 5.72 5.02
CA ARG A 10 -16.58 5.16 6.04
C ARG A 10 -15.81 4.10 6.83
N ASN A 11 -15.82 4.23 8.15
CA ASN A 11 -15.11 3.34 9.07
C ASN A 11 -16.06 2.49 9.96
N GLU A 12 -17.37 2.73 9.89
CA GLU A 12 -18.35 1.97 10.69
C GLU A 12 -18.46 0.49 10.29
N SER A 13 -18.23 0.19 9.00
CA SER A 13 -18.28 -1.15 8.43
C SER A 13 -16.90 -1.55 7.91
N GLN A 14 -16.47 -2.79 8.17
CA GLN A 14 -15.30 -3.36 7.48
C GLN A 14 -15.75 -4.18 6.26
N PRO A 15 -15.08 -4.07 5.11
CA PRO A 15 -13.91 -3.20 4.85
C PRO A 15 -14.30 -1.71 4.75
N ALA A 16 -13.36 -0.82 5.06
CA ALA A 16 -13.58 0.62 4.94
C ALA A 16 -13.87 1.00 3.50
N HIS A 17 -14.91 1.81 3.32
CA HIS A 17 -15.38 2.22 2.00
C HIS A 17 -14.98 3.66 1.74
N GLU A 18 -14.31 3.91 0.62
CA GLU A 18 -13.92 5.26 0.18
C GLU A 18 -15.16 5.97 -0.38
N ILE A 19 -15.61 7.05 0.27
CA ILE A 19 -16.81 7.80 -0.14
C ILE A 19 -16.43 8.86 -1.17
N VAL A 20 -15.40 9.64 -0.86
CA VAL A 20 -14.85 10.68 -1.72
C VAL A 20 -13.35 10.74 -1.52
N ALA A 21 -12.61 10.88 -2.61
CA ALA A 21 -11.17 11.03 -2.56
C ALA A 21 -10.69 11.85 -3.75
N GLU A 22 -9.67 12.66 -3.53
CA GLU A 22 -8.94 13.37 -4.57
C GLU A 22 -7.44 13.13 -4.43
N LYS A 23 -6.79 12.98 -5.59
CA LYS A 23 -5.39 12.56 -5.69
C LYS A 23 -4.61 13.50 -6.59
N GLU A 24 -3.48 13.98 -6.09
CA GLU A 24 -2.50 14.75 -6.87
C GLU A 24 -1.32 13.85 -7.24
N LEU A 25 -1.39 13.29 -8.45
CA LEU A 25 -0.39 12.34 -8.95
C LEU A 25 0.58 12.98 -9.96
N SER A 26 0.57 14.31 -10.08
CA SER A 26 1.37 15.07 -11.05
C SER A 26 2.88 14.93 -10.84
N SER A 27 3.31 14.60 -9.62
CA SER A 27 4.72 14.39 -9.28
C SER A 27 5.26 13.03 -9.71
N TYR A 28 4.39 12.07 -10.05
CA TYR A 28 4.78 10.70 -10.40
C TYR A 28 4.88 10.52 -11.92
N SER A 29 5.72 9.58 -12.36
CA SER A 29 5.84 9.23 -13.77
C SER A 29 4.48 8.79 -14.34
N ARG A 30 4.17 9.21 -15.58
CA ARG A 30 2.90 8.90 -16.25
C ARG A 30 2.58 7.41 -16.34
N PHE A 31 3.62 6.56 -16.32
CA PHE A 31 3.49 5.10 -16.40
C PHE A 31 3.24 4.43 -15.04
N THR A 32 3.68 5.04 -13.94
CA THR A 32 3.57 4.46 -12.58
C THR A 32 2.55 5.17 -11.70
N ARG A 33 2.11 6.38 -12.08
CA ARG A 33 1.17 7.20 -11.31
C ARG A 33 -0.13 6.48 -10.95
N ASN A 34 -0.63 5.61 -11.84
CA ASN A 34 -1.86 4.85 -11.57
C ASN A 34 -1.63 3.86 -10.43
N ASN A 35 -0.49 3.17 -10.44
CA ASN A 35 -0.10 2.23 -9.39
C ASN A 35 -0.03 2.93 -8.03
N TYR A 36 0.65 4.09 -7.96
CA TYR A 36 0.69 4.91 -6.74
C TYR A 36 -0.70 5.33 -6.27
N GLY A 37 -1.58 5.72 -7.21
CA GLY A 37 -2.96 6.06 -6.89
C GLY A 37 -3.74 4.89 -6.28
N GLU A 38 -3.55 3.67 -6.78
CA GLU A 38 -4.18 2.47 -6.22
C GLU A 38 -3.62 2.13 -4.83
N PHE A 39 -2.30 2.21 -4.64
CA PHE A 39 -1.66 2.00 -3.34
C PHE A 39 -2.12 3.03 -2.30
N MET A 40 -2.21 4.31 -2.66
CA MET A 40 -2.69 5.36 -1.76
C MET A 40 -4.11 5.06 -1.24
N THR A 41 -5.02 4.61 -2.12
CA THR A 41 -6.38 4.22 -1.68
C THR A 41 -6.36 2.97 -0.81
N LEU A 42 -5.52 1.98 -1.11
CA LEU A 42 -5.40 0.78 -0.27
C LEU A 42 -4.92 1.12 1.14
N PHE A 43 -3.86 1.91 1.25
CA PHE A 43 -3.32 2.32 2.54
C PHE A 43 -4.27 3.25 3.29
N ALA A 44 -4.94 4.19 2.59
CA ALA A 44 -5.96 5.02 3.19
C ALA A 44 -7.10 4.19 3.81
N LYS A 45 -7.57 3.15 3.11
CA LYS A 45 -8.57 2.20 3.65
C LYS A 45 -8.04 1.46 4.88
N THR A 46 -6.82 0.94 4.80
CA THR A 46 -6.19 0.20 5.91
C THR A 46 -6.05 1.08 7.15
N VAL A 47 -5.54 2.31 7.01
CA VAL A 47 -5.40 3.26 8.12
C VAL A 47 -6.78 3.68 8.67
N ALA A 48 -7.76 3.89 7.79
CA ALA A 48 -9.11 4.23 8.20
C ALA A 48 -9.73 3.13 9.08
N GLU A 49 -9.63 1.85 8.70
CA GLU A 49 -10.14 0.69 9.47
C GLU A 49 -9.53 0.55 10.87
N ARG A 50 -8.29 1.01 11.04
CA ARG A 50 -7.54 0.89 12.30
C ARG A 50 -7.67 2.14 13.17
N THR A 51 -8.15 3.25 12.63
CA THR A 51 -8.36 4.50 13.35
C THR A 51 -9.64 4.42 14.18
N ARG A 52 -9.56 4.63 15.49
CA ARG A 52 -10.76 4.61 16.36
C ARG A 52 -11.57 5.91 16.22
N PRO A 53 -12.90 5.87 16.44
CA PRO A 53 -13.71 7.09 16.48
C PRO A 53 -13.23 8.04 17.57
N GLY A 54 -13.12 9.33 17.24
CA GLY A 54 -12.61 10.38 18.14
C GLY A 54 -11.08 10.44 18.23
N GLN A 55 -10.35 9.59 17.51
CA GLN A 55 -8.88 9.55 17.56
C GLN A 55 -8.27 10.25 16.34
N ARG A 56 -7.16 10.96 16.60
CA ARG A 56 -6.22 11.44 15.58
C ARG A 56 -4.98 10.56 15.59
N GLN A 57 -4.56 10.12 14.42
CA GLN A 57 -3.37 9.29 14.25
C GLN A 57 -2.52 9.82 13.10
N ASP A 58 -1.22 9.70 13.23
CA ASP A 58 -0.26 9.89 12.15
C ASP A 58 0.50 8.58 11.97
N VAL A 59 0.54 8.07 10.74
CA VAL A 59 1.34 6.89 10.38
C VAL A 59 2.41 7.35 9.41
N GLU A 60 3.66 7.27 9.81
CA GLU A 60 4.81 7.54 8.95
C GLU A 60 5.17 6.24 8.21
N GLU A 61 5.47 6.35 6.91
CA GLU A 61 5.98 5.26 6.09
C GLU A 61 6.98 5.83 5.09
N GLN A 62 8.26 5.52 5.29
CA GLN A 62 9.35 6.05 4.47
C GLN A 62 9.32 7.59 4.37
N ASP A 63 9.10 8.14 3.17
CA ASP A 63 9.05 9.58 2.90
C ASP A 63 7.63 10.18 3.01
N TYR A 64 6.63 9.35 3.29
CA TYR A 64 5.22 9.75 3.35
C TYR A 64 4.66 9.70 4.77
N THR A 65 3.66 10.53 5.02
CA THR A 65 2.92 10.53 6.28
C THR A 65 1.42 10.51 6.00
N PHE A 66 0.74 9.56 6.64
CA PHE A 66 -0.71 9.37 6.59
C PHE A 66 -1.30 10.01 7.84
N HIS A 67 -1.99 11.12 7.65
CA HIS A 67 -2.73 11.80 8.71
C HIS A 67 -4.17 11.27 8.70
N ALA A 68 -4.62 10.76 9.84
CA ALA A 68 -5.95 10.18 10.01
C ALA A 68 -6.73 10.86 11.11
N TYR A 69 -8.00 11.13 10.83
CA TYR A 69 -8.95 11.69 11.79
C TYR A 69 -10.25 10.88 11.78
N GLY A 70 -10.42 10.03 12.78
CA GLY A 70 -11.65 9.26 12.98
C GLY A 70 -12.70 10.09 13.72
N ARG A 71 -13.88 10.26 13.12
CA ARG A 71 -15.04 10.90 13.77
C ARG A 71 -15.95 9.89 14.43
N THR A 72 -16.65 10.33 15.48
CA THR A 72 -17.67 9.55 16.20
C THR A 72 -18.86 9.18 15.33
N GLU A 73 -19.08 9.94 14.27
CA GLU A 73 -20.12 9.73 13.28
C GLU A 73 -19.83 8.50 12.40
N GLY A 74 -18.65 7.87 12.47
CA GLY A 74 -18.33 6.66 11.68
C GLY A 74 -17.71 6.95 10.32
N VAL A 75 -17.20 8.18 10.13
CA VAL A 75 -16.35 8.58 9.01
C VAL A 75 -14.93 8.81 9.49
N CYS A 76 -13.95 8.59 8.61
CA CYS A 76 -12.54 8.86 8.83
C CYS A 76 -12.01 9.70 7.68
N GLY A 77 -11.42 10.85 8.00
CA GLY A 77 -10.69 11.65 7.03
C GLY A 77 -9.24 11.21 6.97
N ILE A 78 -8.69 11.03 5.76
CA ILE A 78 -7.29 10.69 5.53
C ILE A 78 -6.64 11.73 4.61
N ILE A 79 -5.46 12.20 4.98
CA ILE A 79 -4.56 12.98 4.12
C ILE A 79 -3.22 12.25 4.03
N ILE A 80 -2.66 12.15 2.83
CA ILE A 80 -1.30 11.65 2.62
C ILE A 80 -0.44 12.82 2.16
N SER A 81 0.64 13.07 2.89
CA SER A 81 1.58 14.15 2.65
C SER A 81 3.02 13.63 2.60
N ASP A 82 3.96 14.46 2.14
CA ASP A 82 5.37 14.23 2.41
C ASP A 82 5.66 14.39 3.91
N HIS A 83 6.62 13.66 4.46
CA HIS A 83 7.04 13.78 5.87
C HIS A 83 7.41 15.21 6.32
N GLN A 84 7.88 16.04 5.39
CA GLN A 84 8.22 17.45 5.67
C GLN A 84 6.99 18.36 5.83
N TYR A 85 5.80 17.90 5.48
CA TYR A 85 4.58 18.70 5.58
C TYR A 85 4.15 18.84 7.06
N PRO A 86 3.80 20.03 7.54
CA PRO A 86 3.41 20.21 8.93
C PRO A 86 2.15 19.41 9.30
N ALA A 87 2.30 18.43 10.19
CA ALA A 87 1.20 17.56 10.63
C ALA A 87 0.00 18.35 11.19
N LEU A 88 0.26 19.44 11.92
CA LEU A 88 -0.79 20.31 12.47
C LEU A 88 -1.67 20.90 11.36
N VAL A 89 -1.07 21.35 10.26
CA VAL A 89 -1.79 21.91 9.12
C VAL A 89 -2.63 20.84 8.44
N ALA A 90 -2.11 19.61 8.31
CA ALA A 90 -2.86 18.49 7.74
C ALA A 90 -4.08 18.13 8.61
N HIS A 91 -3.93 18.03 9.94
CA HIS A 91 -5.04 17.75 10.86
C HIS A 91 -6.09 18.85 10.91
N GLN A 92 -5.67 20.10 10.77
CA GLN A 92 -6.56 21.25 10.63
C GLN A 92 -7.40 21.15 9.36
N LEU A 93 -6.75 20.86 8.23
CA LEU A 93 -7.43 20.67 6.96
C LEU A 93 -8.41 19.50 7.02
N LEU A 94 -8.00 18.37 7.62
CA LEU A 94 -8.86 17.20 7.85
C LEU A 94 -10.14 17.57 8.61
N SER A 95 -10.02 18.34 9.69
CA SER A 95 -11.16 18.74 10.51
C SER A 95 -12.17 19.53 9.68
N LYS A 96 -11.67 20.54 8.95
CA LYS A 96 -12.51 21.37 8.06
C LYS A 96 -13.23 20.51 7.00
N VAL A 97 -12.49 19.64 6.32
CA VAL A 97 -13.03 18.81 5.24
C VAL A 97 -14.09 17.84 5.74
N VAL A 98 -13.86 17.21 6.89
CA VAL A 98 -14.81 16.27 7.47
C VAL A 98 -16.06 16.99 7.99
N ASP A 99 -15.90 18.13 8.68
CA ASP A 99 -17.04 18.93 9.16
C ASP A 99 -17.89 19.44 7.98
N GLU A 100 -17.26 19.92 6.91
CA GLU A 100 -17.95 20.37 5.70
C GLU A 100 -18.70 19.22 5.01
N PHE A 101 -18.07 18.05 4.90
CA PHE A 101 -18.71 16.86 4.34
C PHE A 101 -19.94 16.44 5.13
N LEU A 102 -19.84 16.38 6.47
CA LEU A 102 -20.96 16.03 7.35
C LEU A 102 -22.08 17.07 7.31
N SER A 103 -21.74 18.36 7.13
CA SER A 103 -22.74 19.43 6.98
C SER A 103 -23.54 19.34 5.68
N LYS A 104 -22.89 18.95 4.58
CA LYS A 104 -23.48 18.85 3.24
C LYS A 104 -24.21 17.53 3.01
N ASN A 105 -23.76 16.46 3.64
CA ASN A 105 -24.24 15.10 3.38
C ASN A 105 -24.85 14.48 4.65
N PRO A 106 -26.19 14.35 4.71
CA PRO A 106 -26.83 13.70 5.85
C PRO A 106 -26.40 12.23 5.92
N ARG A 107 -26.37 11.65 7.13
CA ARG A 107 -25.92 10.26 7.37
C ARG A 107 -26.54 9.24 6.40
N SER A 108 -27.80 9.43 6.02
CA SER A 108 -28.51 8.55 5.10
C SER A 108 -27.88 8.44 3.71
N SER A 109 -27.10 9.43 3.25
CA SER A 109 -26.50 9.41 1.91
C SER A 109 -25.22 8.59 1.83
N TRP A 110 -24.53 8.35 2.97
CA TRP A 110 -23.23 7.67 2.99
C TRP A 110 -23.15 6.45 3.92
N ALA A 111 -24.10 6.27 4.84
CA ALA A 111 -24.06 5.18 5.81
C ALA A 111 -24.27 3.78 5.20
N THR A 112 -24.99 3.65 4.08
CA THR A 112 -25.36 2.35 3.50
C THR A 112 -24.81 2.18 2.09
N GLY A 113 -24.41 0.95 1.74
CA GLY A 113 -23.96 0.57 0.40
C GLY A 113 -22.52 1.00 0.07
N THR A 114 -22.25 1.20 -1.21
CA THR A 114 -20.98 1.71 -1.77
C THR A 114 -21.17 3.10 -2.38
N PRO A 115 -21.51 4.12 -1.56
CA PRO A 115 -21.75 5.47 -2.07
C PRO A 115 -20.44 6.07 -2.56
N THR A 116 -20.46 6.59 -3.79
CA THR A 116 -19.39 7.44 -4.32
C THR A 116 -19.99 8.83 -4.46
N LEU A 117 -19.55 9.76 -3.62
CA LEU A 117 -20.02 11.14 -3.63
C LEU A 117 -18.94 12.04 -4.25
N SER A 118 -19.38 13.09 -4.93
CA SER A 118 -18.48 14.09 -5.48
C SER A 118 -18.45 15.30 -4.55
N MET A 119 -17.24 15.75 -4.21
CA MET A 119 -16.97 16.96 -3.45
C MET A 119 -15.90 17.76 -4.21
N PRO A 120 -16.29 18.57 -5.21
CA PRO A 120 -15.34 19.29 -6.05
C PRO A 120 -14.43 20.24 -5.26
N GLU A 121 -14.88 20.71 -4.10
CA GLU A 121 -14.12 21.55 -3.18
C GLU A 121 -12.85 20.85 -2.67
N LEU A 122 -12.85 19.51 -2.63
CA LEU A 122 -11.71 18.72 -2.18
C LEU A 122 -10.48 18.93 -3.08
N LYS A 123 -10.71 19.08 -4.39
CA LYS A 123 -9.66 19.38 -5.37
C LYS A 123 -9.11 20.80 -5.20
N GLU A 124 -9.98 21.77 -4.90
CA GLU A 124 -9.56 23.14 -4.62
C GLU A 124 -8.72 23.20 -3.35
N TYR A 125 -9.10 22.47 -2.30
CA TYR A 125 -8.32 22.34 -1.08
C TYR A 125 -6.98 21.67 -1.31
N LEU A 126 -6.94 20.58 -2.07
CA LEU A 126 -5.70 19.89 -2.40
C LEU A 126 -4.72 20.81 -3.16
N THR A 127 -5.22 21.70 -4.02
CA THR A 127 -4.40 22.67 -4.75
C THR A 127 -3.95 23.84 -3.85
N LYS A 128 -4.87 24.38 -3.06
CA LYS A 128 -4.64 25.56 -2.22
C LYS A 128 -3.66 25.28 -1.08
N TYR A 129 -3.81 24.14 -0.40
CA TYR A 129 -3.02 23.76 0.78
C TYR A 129 -1.74 22.99 0.44
N GLN A 130 -1.32 22.97 -0.84
CA GLN A 130 0.06 22.62 -1.16
C GLN A 130 1.05 23.57 -0.47
N ASP A 131 0.66 24.84 -0.31
CA ASP A 131 1.38 25.79 0.51
C ASP A 131 0.80 25.81 1.94
N PRO A 132 1.55 25.31 2.94
CA PRO A 132 1.08 25.27 4.32
C PRO A 132 0.86 26.67 4.93
N GLN A 133 1.43 27.74 4.38
CA GLN A 133 1.20 29.10 4.88
C GLN A 133 -0.22 29.60 4.60
N GLN A 134 -0.88 29.07 3.57
CA GLN A 134 -2.29 29.43 3.28
C GLN A 134 -3.27 28.87 4.32
N ALA A 135 -2.79 28.00 5.22
CA ALA A 135 -3.53 27.50 6.36
C ALA A 135 -3.83 28.56 7.42
N ASP A 136 -3.25 29.77 7.36
CA ASP A 136 -3.53 30.87 8.30
C ASP A 136 -5.02 31.20 8.46
N SER A 137 -5.81 30.97 7.41
CA SER A 137 -7.27 31.12 7.45
C SER A 137 -7.97 30.01 8.25
N ILE A 138 -7.39 28.81 8.31
CA ILE A 138 -7.85 27.67 9.13
C ILE A 138 -7.24 27.75 10.55
N LEU A 139 -6.00 28.21 10.72
CA LEU A 139 -5.30 28.33 12.00
C LEU A 139 -6.03 29.18 13.05
N LYS A 140 -6.88 30.12 12.61
CA LYS A 140 -7.76 30.89 13.52
C LYS A 140 -8.88 30.05 14.13
N ILE A 141 -9.26 28.96 13.45
CA ILE A 141 -10.23 27.98 13.93
C ILE A 141 -9.43 26.94 14.73
N GLN A 142 -9.66 26.94 16.04
CA GLN A 142 -9.22 25.93 17.02
C GLN A 142 -7.89 26.17 17.76
N LYS A 143 -8.05 26.84 18.90
CA LYS A 143 -7.30 26.61 20.14
C LYS A 143 -7.56 25.21 20.74
N GLU A 144 -8.48 24.43 20.15
CA GLU A 144 -8.91 23.10 20.62
C GLU A 144 -8.06 21.94 20.06
N LEU A 145 -7.31 22.15 18.97
CA LEU A 145 -6.47 21.10 18.38
C LEU A 145 -5.20 20.82 19.18
N ASP A 146 -4.68 21.84 19.88
CA ASP A 146 -3.50 21.73 20.75
C ASP A 146 -3.74 20.78 21.94
N GLU A 147 -5.00 20.55 22.31
CA GLU A 147 -5.38 19.62 23.40
C GLU A 147 -5.56 18.17 22.90
N THR A 148 -5.79 17.96 21.59
CA THR A 148 -5.91 16.61 21.04
C THR A 148 -4.53 15.99 20.79
N LYS A 149 -4.16 15.03 21.66
CA LYS A 149 -2.98 14.19 21.47
C LYS A 149 -3.08 13.40 20.16
N ILE A 150 -2.27 13.78 19.18
CA ILE A 150 -2.07 13.00 17.95
C ILE A 150 -1.22 11.76 18.30
N VAL A 151 -1.72 10.57 17.94
CA VAL A 151 -0.99 9.32 18.16
C VAL A 151 -0.09 9.06 16.95
N LEU A 152 1.22 9.13 17.17
CA LEU A 152 2.22 8.89 16.12
C LEU A 152 2.63 7.42 16.06
N HIS A 153 2.58 6.87 14.85
CA HIS A 153 3.01 5.54 14.46
C HIS A 153 4.15 5.69 13.44
N LYS A 154 5.33 5.12 13.71
CA LYS A 154 6.52 5.29 12.85
C LYS A 154 6.52 4.46 11.57
N THR A 155 5.74 3.38 11.56
CA THR A 155 5.62 2.45 10.43
C THR A 155 4.18 1.99 10.32
N ILE A 156 3.75 1.67 9.10
CA ILE A 156 2.43 1.10 8.86
C ILE A 156 2.26 -0.26 9.56
N GLU A 157 3.33 -1.02 9.75
CA GLU A 157 3.31 -2.28 10.49
C GLU A 157 2.80 -2.12 11.93
N SER A 158 3.00 -0.94 12.54
CA SER A 158 2.55 -0.68 13.91
C SER A 158 1.03 -0.48 14.05
N VAL A 159 0.33 -0.18 12.93
CA VAL A 159 -1.13 -0.17 12.87
C VAL A 159 -1.71 -1.50 12.37
N LEU A 160 -0.86 -2.40 11.83
CA LEU A 160 -1.27 -3.76 11.46
C LEU A 160 -1.41 -4.68 12.67
N GLN A 161 -2.17 -5.76 12.51
CA GLN A 161 -2.29 -6.79 13.53
C GLN A 161 -0.99 -7.59 13.64
N ARG A 162 -0.73 -8.16 14.83
CA ARG A 162 0.44 -9.03 15.02
C ARG A 162 0.40 -10.19 14.02
N GLY A 163 1.41 -10.26 13.15
CA GLY A 163 1.55 -11.31 12.14
C GLY A 163 0.91 -11.01 10.78
N GLU A 164 0.31 -9.83 10.60
CA GLU A 164 -0.16 -9.36 9.29
C GLU A 164 0.93 -8.50 8.64
N LYS A 165 1.42 -8.92 7.46
CA LYS A 165 2.39 -8.15 6.69
C LYS A 165 1.69 -7.29 5.63
N ILE A 166 2.35 -6.21 5.24
CA ILE A 166 1.92 -5.37 4.13
C ILE A 166 1.83 -6.16 2.81
N ASP A 167 2.74 -7.12 2.60
CA ASP A 167 2.74 -8.00 1.42
C ASP A 167 1.46 -8.82 1.33
N ASP A 168 0.95 -9.31 2.47
CA ASP A 168 -0.30 -10.08 2.53
C ASP A 168 -1.51 -9.21 2.16
N LEU A 169 -1.50 -7.94 2.58
CA LEU A 169 -2.54 -6.98 2.22
C LEU A 169 -2.53 -6.68 0.73
N VAL A 170 -1.36 -6.44 0.15
CA VAL A 170 -1.20 -6.19 -1.29
C VAL A 170 -1.65 -7.41 -2.11
N ALA A 171 -1.28 -8.62 -1.68
CA ALA A 171 -1.68 -9.86 -2.34
C ALA A 171 -3.21 -10.07 -2.31
N LYS A 172 -3.83 -9.90 -1.14
CA LYS A 172 -5.28 -10.09 -0.92
C LYS A 172 -6.16 -8.96 -1.47
N SER A 173 -5.57 -7.84 -1.85
CA SER A 173 -6.33 -6.68 -2.33
C SER A 173 -6.89 -6.90 -3.73
N ASP A 174 -8.20 -6.97 -3.86
CA ASP A 174 -8.89 -6.96 -5.17
C ASP A 174 -8.91 -5.56 -5.81
N GLY A 175 -8.59 -4.52 -5.03
CA GLY A 175 -8.55 -3.13 -5.49
C GLY A 175 -7.24 -2.70 -6.16
N LEU A 176 -6.24 -3.60 -6.24
CA LEU A 176 -4.98 -3.35 -6.95
C LEU A 176 -4.97 -4.10 -8.27
N SER A 177 -4.62 -3.42 -9.36
CA SER A 177 -4.40 -4.06 -10.65
C SER A 177 -3.20 -5.02 -10.58
N ALA A 178 -3.19 -6.04 -11.44
CA ALA A 178 -2.06 -6.99 -11.51
C ALA A 178 -0.72 -6.28 -11.76
N GLN A 179 -0.74 -5.19 -12.54
CA GLN A 179 0.43 -4.35 -12.79
C GLN A 179 0.91 -3.61 -11.53
N SER A 180 -0.01 -3.09 -10.72
CA SER A 180 0.33 -2.46 -9.44
C SER A 180 0.94 -3.46 -8.46
N LYS A 181 0.36 -4.66 -8.34
CA LYS A 181 0.90 -5.72 -7.47
C LYS A 181 2.33 -6.11 -7.83
N MET A 182 2.66 -6.18 -9.13
CA MET A 182 4.02 -6.44 -9.61
C MET A 182 4.98 -5.27 -9.37
N PHE A 183 4.46 -4.03 -9.23
CA PHE A 183 5.27 -2.84 -8.98
C PHE A 183 5.61 -2.65 -7.51
N TYR A 184 4.87 -3.27 -6.59
CA TYR A 184 5.27 -3.32 -5.19
C TYR A 184 6.53 -4.16 -5.09
N PRO A 185 7.69 -3.60 -4.70
CA PRO A 185 8.87 -4.41 -4.48
C PRO A 185 8.59 -5.28 -3.26
N SER A 186 8.13 -6.51 -3.47
CA SER A 186 8.17 -7.50 -2.40
C SER A 186 9.65 -7.65 -2.03
N GLN A 187 9.94 -7.80 -0.74
CA GLN A 187 11.32 -8.12 -0.31
C GLN A 187 11.80 -9.46 -0.90
N GLU A 188 10.89 -10.25 -1.50
CA GLU A 188 11.16 -11.47 -2.25
C GLU A 188 11.47 -11.22 -3.74
N ALA A 189 11.15 -10.04 -4.29
CA ALA A 189 11.35 -9.70 -5.70
C ALA A 189 12.79 -9.29 -6.05
N GLU A 190 13.70 -9.19 -5.08
CA GLU A 190 15.13 -9.04 -5.36
C GLU A 190 15.74 -10.32 -5.99
N LEU A 191 15.02 -11.46 -5.95
CA LEU A 191 15.48 -12.73 -6.52
C LEU A 191 14.97 -13.06 -7.92
N VAL A 192 14.08 -12.26 -8.53
CA VAL A 192 13.45 -12.61 -9.83
C VAL A 192 13.86 -11.72 -11.00
N LEU A 193 14.76 -10.74 -10.80
CA LEU A 193 15.29 -9.93 -11.91
C LEU A 193 16.48 -10.56 -12.67
N CYS A 194 16.78 -11.85 -12.49
CA CYS A 194 17.83 -12.55 -13.25
C CYS A 194 17.33 -13.49 -14.36
N PHE A 195 16.03 -13.68 -14.59
CA PHE A 195 15.56 -14.65 -15.60
C PHE A 195 14.93 -14.07 -16.88
N ASP A 196 14.65 -12.77 -16.97
CA ASP A 196 14.03 -12.16 -18.16
C ASP A 196 14.94 -11.20 -18.97
N VAL A 197 16.27 -11.30 -18.79
CA VAL A 197 17.25 -10.64 -19.69
C VAL A 197 18.14 -11.70 -20.35
N MET A 198 17.54 -12.71 -20.98
CA MET A 198 18.27 -13.65 -21.84
C MET A 198 17.57 -14.00 -23.16
N ASP A 199 16.59 -13.22 -23.63
CA ASP A 199 15.92 -13.48 -24.91
C ASP A 199 16.11 -12.40 -25.99
N HIS A 200 17.13 -11.56 -25.84
CA HIS A 200 17.52 -10.58 -26.86
C HIS A 200 19.03 -10.51 -27.09
N PHE A 201 19.69 -11.64 -27.32
CA PHE A 201 20.94 -11.64 -28.10
C PHE A 201 21.00 -12.89 -28.98
N VAL A 202 20.54 -12.73 -30.22
CA VAL A 202 20.88 -13.60 -31.34
C VAL A 202 22.41 -13.48 -31.53
N PHE A 203 23.17 -14.36 -30.89
CA PHE A 203 24.57 -14.59 -31.25
C PHE A 203 24.61 -15.53 -32.46
N PRO A 204 25.23 -15.12 -33.57
CA PRO A 204 25.41 -15.99 -34.73
C PRO A 204 26.35 -17.14 -34.37
N ALA A 205 26.06 -18.31 -34.96
CA ALA A 205 26.75 -19.57 -34.76
C ALA A 205 28.28 -19.44 -34.73
N LEU A 206 28.88 -19.66 -33.55
CA LEU A 206 30.31 -19.92 -33.38
C LEU A 206 30.50 -21.10 -32.42
N ASP A 207 30.79 -22.23 -33.05
CA ASP A 207 31.64 -23.37 -32.66
C ASP A 207 31.50 -24.02 -31.26
N LEU A 208 31.14 -25.30 -31.28
CA LEU A 208 30.87 -26.20 -30.16
C LEU A 208 32.12 -26.65 -29.37
N ALA A 209 33.31 -26.14 -29.69
CA ALA A 209 34.56 -26.62 -29.10
C ALA A 209 34.93 -25.96 -27.75
N SER A 210 34.25 -24.91 -27.31
CA SER A 210 34.66 -24.13 -26.12
C SER A 210 33.97 -24.55 -24.80
N PHE A 211 32.96 -25.43 -24.86
CA PHE A 211 32.18 -25.81 -23.67
C PHE A 211 32.81 -26.93 -22.82
N GLN A 212 33.89 -27.55 -23.28
CA GLN A 212 34.53 -28.67 -22.58
C GLN A 212 35.45 -28.22 -21.42
N HIS A 213 35.85 -26.94 -21.34
CA HIS A 213 36.82 -26.49 -20.33
C HIS A 213 36.19 -26.04 -18.99
N ILE A 214 34.87 -25.86 -18.93
CA ILE A 214 34.16 -25.41 -17.71
C ILE A 214 33.71 -26.60 -16.84
N ARG A 215 33.77 -27.84 -17.35
CA ARG A 215 33.40 -29.05 -16.59
C ARG A 215 34.52 -29.65 -15.71
N ASP A 216 35.75 -29.15 -15.79
CA ASP A 216 36.88 -29.67 -15.00
C ASP A 216 37.17 -28.88 -13.71
N VAL A 217 36.49 -27.75 -13.48
CA VAL A 217 36.60 -26.98 -12.23
C VAL A 217 35.37 -27.30 -11.38
N GLY A 218 35.47 -28.34 -10.57
CA GLY A 218 34.42 -28.83 -9.67
C GLY A 218 33.94 -27.78 -8.67
N ILE A 219 32.99 -26.95 -9.09
CA ILE A 219 32.20 -26.08 -8.22
C ILE A 219 30.82 -26.74 -8.10
N GLU A 220 30.62 -27.49 -7.01
CA GLU A 220 29.30 -27.93 -6.57
C GLU A 220 28.51 -26.69 -6.11
N ILE A 221 27.54 -26.27 -6.91
CA ILE A 221 26.47 -25.38 -6.45
C ILE A 221 25.24 -26.26 -6.27
N GLY A 222 25.00 -26.69 -5.03
CA GLY A 222 23.85 -27.51 -4.68
C GLY A 222 22.56 -26.71 -4.79
N TYR A 223 21.76 -27.01 -5.82
CA TYR A 223 20.35 -26.62 -5.90
C TYR A 223 19.50 -27.89 -5.94
N SER A 224 18.81 -28.21 -4.83
CA SER A 224 17.73 -29.19 -4.85
C SER A 224 16.44 -28.50 -5.29
N CYS A 225 16.14 -28.54 -6.59
CA CYS A 225 14.82 -28.22 -7.11
C CYS A 225 14.09 -29.54 -7.39
N GLY A 226 13.24 -29.96 -6.45
CA GLY A 226 12.32 -31.08 -6.66
C GLY A 226 11.10 -30.60 -7.43
N ALA A 227 11.14 -30.71 -8.75
CA ALA A 227 9.96 -30.59 -9.60
C ALA A 227 9.36 -32.00 -9.81
N ASP A 228 8.21 -32.23 -9.17
CA ASP A 228 7.41 -33.43 -9.35
C ASP A 228 6.41 -33.18 -10.49
N THR A 229 6.65 -33.76 -11.67
CA THR A 229 5.66 -33.85 -12.75
C THR A 229 5.65 -35.26 -13.33
N SER A 230 4.56 -35.97 -13.01
CA SER A 230 3.93 -37.11 -13.68
C SER A 230 4.69 -37.81 -14.82
N ASN A 231 4.84 -39.14 -14.75
CA ASN A 231 3.94 -40.11 -15.41
C ASN A 231 4.50 -41.55 -15.34
N ARG A 232 3.59 -42.49 -15.05
CA ARG A 232 3.43 -43.80 -15.70
C ARG A 232 4.38 -44.98 -15.45
N PHE A 233 3.70 -46.02 -14.94
CA PHE A 233 3.80 -47.45 -15.24
C PHE A 233 4.92 -48.29 -14.59
N ALA A 234 4.45 -49.06 -13.58
CA ALA A 234 4.65 -50.50 -13.39
C ALA A 234 6.08 -51.06 -13.34
N HIS A 235 6.47 -51.63 -12.20
CA HIS A 235 6.62 -53.08 -12.05
C HIS A 235 6.93 -53.46 -10.60
N HIS A 236 6.24 -54.52 -10.16
CA HIS A 236 6.57 -55.49 -9.11
C HIS A 236 6.79 -55.06 -7.65
N SER A 237 5.72 -55.34 -6.92
CA SER A 237 5.61 -55.77 -5.54
C SER A 237 6.68 -56.73 -4.98
N PHE A 238 6.81 -56.61 -3.67
CA PHE A 238 7.09 -57.61 -2.62
C PHE A 238 8.52 -57.79 -2.08
N ALA A 239 8.56 -57.70 -0.75
CA ALA A 239 9.42 -58.38 0.23
C ALA A 239 10.68 -57.66 0.74
N GLY A 240 10.51 -57.02 1.91
CA GLY A 240 11.13 -57.48 3.17
C GLY A 240 12.54 -56.99 3.54
N PRO A 241 12.88 -56.95 4.85
CA PRO A 241 13.86 -56.03 5.42
C PRO A 241 15.21 -56.69 5.79
N CYS A 242 16.30 -55.91 5.77
CA CYS A 242 17.59 -56.25 6.40
C CYS A 242 18.14 -54.98 7.09
N LEU A 243 18.13 -54.89 8.41
CA LEU A 243 19.11 -55.40 9.40
C LEU A 243 20.28 -54.42 9.66
N TYR A 244 20.16 -53.75 10.82
CA TYR A 244 21.13 -53.51 11.90
C TYR A 244 22.65 -53.55 11.68
N SER A 245 23.30 -52.50 12.23
CA SER A 245 24.64 -52.42 12.88
C SER A 245 25.88 -52.56 11.98
N SER A 246 27.03 -51.91 12.22
CA SER A 246 27.53 -51.02 13.28
C SER A 246 28.45 -49.96 12.65
#